data_AF-A0A8J6Y5Z2-F1
#
_entry.id   AF-A0A8J6Y5Z2-F1
#
_cell.length_a   1.000
_cell.length_b   1.000
_cell.length_c   1.000
_cell.angle_alpha   90.00
_cell.angle_beta   90.00
_cell.angle_gamma   90.00
#
_symmetry.space_group_name_H-M   'P 1'
#
loop_
_entity.id
_entity.type
_entity.pdbx_description
1 polymer ?
#
loop_
_entity_poly.entity_id
_entity_poly.type
_entity_poly.pdbx_seq_one_letter_code
_entity_poly.pdbx_strand_id
1 'polypeptide(L)'
;MLAIASEKGVVVVDTGTTVRATRAYRAKIEEVFGRNDFLYIVNTHYHYDHVVGNPVFPEATVVAHELTRERMINWNRTRDQFVAQQ
;
A
#
# COMPACT_ATOMS: atom_id res chain seq x y z
N MET A 1 2.27 -6.20 5.08
CA MET A 1 0.89 -6.23 4.56
C MET A 1 0.02 -7.09 5.45
N LEU A 2 -1.14 -6.58 5.84
CA LEU A 2 -2.21 -7.26 6.58
C LEU A 2 -3.53 -7.03 5.83
N ALA A 3 -4.49 -7.96 5.92
CA ALA A 3 -5.84 -7.79 5.40
C ALA A 3 -6.89 -8.02 6.50
N ILE A 4 -7.91 -7.18 6.52
CA ILE A 4 -9.01 -7.22 7.50
C ILE A 4 -10.32 -7.29 6.73
N ALA A 5 -11.12 -8.33 6.98
CA ALA A 5 -12.47 -8.44 6.46
C ALA A 5 -13.45 -7.74 7.42
N SER A 6 -14.29 -6.86 6.89
CA SER A 6 -15.42 -6.24 7.60
C SER A 6 -16.73 -6.58 6.89
N GLU A 7 -17.87 -6.30 7.51
CA GLU A 7 -19.17 -6.47 6.83
C GLU A 7 -19.28 -5.69 5.51
N LYS A 8 -18.59 -4.55 5.39
CA LYS A 8 -18.69 -3.66 4.22
C LYS A 8 -17.72 -3.99 3.10
N GLY A 9 -16.58 -4.58 3.42
CA GLY A 9 -15.49 -4.80 2.47
C GLY A 9 -14.18 -5.21 3.13
N VAL A 10 -13.18 -5.47 2.29
CA VAL A 10 -11.82 -5.81 2.72
C VAL A 10 -10.96 -4.54 2.80
N VAL A 11 -10.21 -4.40 3.88
CA VAL A 11 -9.20 -3.36 4.08
C VAL A 11 -7.81 -4.00 4.07
N VAL A 12 -6.88 -3.39 3.34
CA VAL A 12 -5.47 -3.79 3.30
C VAL A 12 -4.63 -2.76 4.04
N VAL A 13 -3.78 -3.20 4.97
CA VAL A 13 -2.78 -2.34 5.64
C VAL A 13 -1.42 -2.64 5.06
N ASP A 14 -0.86 -1.64 4.36
CA ASP A 14 0.36 -1.69 3.54
C ASP A 14 0.33 -2.72 2.41
N THR A 15 0.98 -2.44 1.28
CA THR A 15 0.85 -3.25 0.06
C THR A 15 2.12 -3.98 -0.36
N GLY A 16 3.18 -3.93 0.46
CA GLY A 16 4.40 -4.72 0.26
C GLY A 16 5.40 -4.10 -0.72
N THR A 17 6.48 -4.85 -0.97
CA THR A 17 7.70 -4.40 -1.65
C THR A 17 7.68 -4.49 -3.18
N THR A 18 6.84 -5.36 -3.77
CA THR A 18 6.83 -5.58 -5.22
C THR A 18 5.42 -5.89 -5.71
N VAL A 19 5.07 -5.39 -6.89
CA VAL A 19 3.79 -5.69 -7.57
C VAL A 19 3.57 -7.21 -7.73
N ARG A 20 4.64 -7.98 -7.99
CA ARG A 20 4.56 -9.44 -8.12
C ARG A 20 4.11 -10.09 -6.81
N ALA A 21 4.74 -9.73 -5.69
CA ALA A 21 4.36 -10.24 -4.38
C ALA A 21 2.94 -9.79 -4.01
N THR A 22 2.59 -8.52 -4.25
CA THR A 22 1.26 -8.00 -3.96
C THR A 22 0.14 -8.68 -4.75
N ARG A 23 0.39 -9.10 -6.00
CA ARG A 23 -0.59 -9.91 -6.76
C ARG A 23 -0.81 -11.28 -6.13
N ALA A 24 0.25 -11.95 -5.68
CA ALA A 24 0.12 -13.23 -4.96
C ALA A 24 -0.63 -13.06 -3.63
N TYR A 25 -0.37 -11.95 -2.93
CA TYR A 25 -1.09 -11.58 -1.73
C TYR A 25 -2.58 -11.32 -1.97
N ARG A 26 -2.94 -10.53 -2.98
CA ARG A 26 -4.34 -10.29 -3.36
C ARG A 26 -5.06 -11.59 -3.64
N ALA A 27 -4.47 -12.47 -4.45
CA ALA A 27 -5.05 -13.79 -4.75
C ALA A 27 -5.26 -14.63 -3.48
N LYS A 28 -4.29 -14.61 -2.54
CA LYS A 28 -4.43 -15.34 -1.28
C LYS A 28 -5.50 -14.76 -0.37
N ILE A 29 -5.67 -13.44 -0.34
CA ILE A 29 -6.74 -12.78 0.42
C ILE A 29 -8.11 -13.15 -0.17
N GLU A 30 -8.24 -13.11 -1.50
CA GLU A 30 -9.46 -13.51 -2.20
C GLU A 30 -9.82 -14.98 -1.92
N GLU A 31 -8.83 -15.88 -1.93
CA GLU A 31 -8.99 -17.30 -1.59
C GLU A 31 -9.45 -17.50 -0.13
N VAL A 32 -8.79 -16.84 0.83
CA VAL A 32 -9.03 -17.04 2.27
C VAL A 32 -10.35 -16.42 2.72
N PHE A 33 -10.71 -15.24 2.20
CA PHE A 33 -11.94 -14.56 2.58
C PHE A 33 -13.12 -14.89 1.67
N GLY A 34 -12.91 -15.48 0.50
CA GLY A 34 -13.95 -15.71 -0.50
C GLY A 34 -14.54 -14.40 -1.04
N ARG A 35 -13.74 -13.33 -1.09
CA ARG A 35 -14.17 -11.95 -1.32
C ARG A 35 -13.18 -11.17 -2.15
N ASN A 36 -13.68 -10.26 -2.99
CA ASN A 36 -12.89 -9.40 -3.86
C ASN A 36 -13.31 -7.91 -3.77
N ASP A 37 -14.08 -7.54 -2.74
CA ASP A 37 -14.59 -6.19 -2.49
C ASP A 37 -13.61 -5.35 -1.64
N PHE A 38 -12.43 -5.09 -2.20
CA PHE A 38 -11.41 -4.25 -1.58
C PHE A 38 -11.85 -2.78 -1.56
N LEU A 39 -12.02 -2.20 -0.38
CA LEU A 39 -12.50 -0.82 -0.23
C LEU A 39 -11.40 0.18 0.06
N TYR A 40 -10.44 -0.20 0.91
CA TYR A 40 -9.41 0.70 1.41
C TYR A 40 -8.03 0.06 1.43
N ILE A 41 -7.04 0.87 1.07
CA ILE A 41 -5.65 0.65 1.47
C ILE A 41 -5.32 1.66 2.57
N VAL A 42 -4.76 1.21 3.68
CA VAL A 42 -4.17 2.06 4.71
C VAL A 42 -2.66 1.96 4.59
N ASN A 43 -1.98 3.03 4.16
CA ASN A 43 -0.52 3.07 4.20
C ASN A 43 -0.05 3.62 5.55
N THR A 44 0.70 2.83 6.30
CA THR A 44 1.25 3.23 7.60
C THR A 44 2.24 4.38 7.43
N HIS A 45 3.08 4.31 6.40
CA HIS A 45 4.00 5.38 5.99
C HIS A 45 4.46 5.15 4.55
N TYR A 46 5.32 6.04 4.05
CA TYR A 46 5.69 6.12 2.63
C TYR A 46 6.76 5.11 2.20
N HIS A 47 7.42 4.36 3.08
CA HIS A 47 8.55 3.54 2.65
C HIS A 47 8.15 2.47 1.62
N TYR A 48 9.12 2.07 0.79
CA TYR A 48 8.84 1.38 -0.47
C TYR A 48 8.22 0.01 -0.22
N ASP A 49 8.62 -0.62 0.89
CA ASP A 49 8.12 -1.90 1.38
C ASP A 49 6.67 -1.84 1.88
N HIS A 50 6.08 -0.64 1.97
CA HIS A 50 4.71 -0.42 2.41
C HIS A 50 3.75 0.04 1.31
N VAL A 51 4.25 0.66 0.23
CA VAL A 51 3.39 1.39 -0.73
C VAL A 51 3.51 0.92 -2.19
N VAL A 52 4.55 0.17 -2.55
CA VAL A 52 4.82 -0.18 -3.96
C VAL A 52 3.69 -1.00 -4.58
N GLY A 53 2.97 -1.79 -3.77
CA GLY A 53 1.87 -2.62 -4.23
C GLY A 53 0.53 -1.89 -4.42
N ASN A 54 0.41 -0.60 -4.08
CA ASN A 54 -0.87 0.13 -4.14
C ASN A 54 -1.61 -0.03 -5.49
N PRO A 55 -0.95 0.02 -6.66
CA PRO A 55 -1.61 -0.15 -7.96
C PRO A 55 -2.27 -1.51 -8.20
N VAL A 56 -2.05 -2.52 -7.34
CA VAL A 56 -2.70 -3.84 -7.43
C VAL A 56 -4.16 -3.80 -6.94
N PHE A 57 -4.56 -2.73 -6.25
CA PHE A 57 -5.94 -2.52 -5.79
C PHE A 57 -6.51 -1.23 -6.39
N PRO A 58 -6.69 -1.15 -7.73
CA PRO A 58 -7.18 0.06 -8.40
C PRO A 58 -8.57 0.52 -7.94
N GLU A 59 -9.36 -0.37 -7.35
CA GLU A 59 -10.69 -0.10 -6.81
C GLU A 59 -10.67 0.54 -5.40
N ALA A 60 -9.56 0.41 -4.67
CA ALA A 60 -9.50 0.79 -3.27
C ALA A 60 -9.11 2.26 -3.08
N THR A 61 -9.76 2.93 -2.13
CA THR A 61 -9.36 4.27 -1.69
C THR A 61 -8.12 4.19 -0.82
N VAL A 62 -7.08 4.96 -1.15
CA VAL A 62 -5.86 5.03 -0.34
C VAL A 62 -6.04 6.05 0.78
N VAL A 63 -5.84 5.59 2.02
CA VAL A 63 -5.86 6.39 3.25
C VAL A 63 -4.47 6.40 3.85
N ALA A 64 -3.93 7.58 4.10
CA ALA A 64 -2.61 7.77 4.69
C ALA A 64 -2.50 9.14 5.35
N HIS A 65 -1.48 9.33 6.19
CA HIS A 65 -1.11 10.64 6.70
C HIS A 65 -0.68 11.56 5.54
N GLU A 66 -0.92 12.88 5.62
CA GLU A 66 -0.55 13.84 4.58
C GLU A 66 0.94 13.80 4.23
N LEU A 67 1.81 13.72 5.25
CA LEU A 67 3.25 13.54 5.10
C LEU A 67 3.66 12.28 4.31
N THR A 68 2.86 11.20 4.37
CA THR A 68 3.11 10.02 3.53
C THR A 68 2.93 10.37 2.07
N ARG A 69 1.83 11.05 1.72
CA ARG A 69 1.57 11.52 0.35
C ARG A 69 2.65 12.47 -0.13
N GLU A 70 3.03 13.45 0.68
CA GLU A 70 4.08 14.41 0.34
C GLU A 70 5.42 13.73 0.08
N ARG A 71 5.83 12.78 0.93
CA ARG A 71 7.09 12.06 0.75
C ARG A 71 7.06 11.12 -0.45
N MET A 72 5.91 10.50 -0.75
CA MET A 72 5.75 9.70 -1.97
C MET A 72 5.91 10.54 -3.24
N ILE A 73 5.33 11.76 -3.26
CA ILE A 73 5.47 12.69 -4.40
C ILE A 73 6.91 13.19 -4.53
N ASN A 74 7.59 13.44 -3.40
CA ASN A 74 8.95 14.01 -3.36
C ASN A 74 10.06 12.98 -3.14
N TRP A 75 9.84 11.72 -3.52
CA TRP A 75 10.72 10.60 -3.19
C TRP A 75 12.19 10.85 -3.52
N ASN A 76 12.45 11.22 -4.78
CA ASN A 76 13.81 11.43 -5.28
C ASN A 76 14.46 12.65 -4.63
N ARG A 77 13.71 13.74 -4.48
CA ARG A 77 14.22 14.98 -3.87
C ARG A 77 14.68 14.76 -2.43
N THR A 78 13.91 14.01 -1.65
CA THR A 78 14.25 13.72 -0.24
C THR A 78 15.51 12.86 -0.14
N ARG A 79 15.63 11.85 -1.01
CA ARG A 79 16.82 10.99 -1.06
C ARG A 79 18.07 11.78 -1.46
N ASP A 80 17.97 12.60 -2.50
CA ASP A 80 19.11 13.34 -3.03
C ASP A 80 19.61 14.40 -2.03
N GLN A 81 18.71 15.03 -1.27
CA GLN A 81 19.06 15.93 -0.16
C GLN A 81 19.81 15.22 0.97
N PHE A 82 19.43 13.99 1.32
CA PHE A 82 20.13 13.20 2.32
C PHE A 82 21.54 12.82 1.87
N VAL A 83 21.70 12.40 0.62
CA VAL A 83 23.02 12.07 0.04
C VAL A 83 23.92 13.30 -0.04
N ALA A 84 23.36 14.47 -0.38
CA ALA A 84 24.13 15.71 -0.46
C ALA A 84 24.58 16.28 0.90
N GLN A 85 24.08 15.74 2.02
CA GLN A 85 24.43 16.14 3.39
C GLN A 85 25.44 15.18 4.06
N GLN A 86 25.92 14.16 3.34
CA GLN A 86 27.00 13.26 3.76
C GLN A 86 28.25 13.51 2.93
#